data_AF-A0A6P1BX14-F1
#
_entry.id   AF-A0A6P1BX14-F1
#
_cell.length_a   1.000
_cell.length_b   1.000
_cell.length_c   1.000
_cell.angle_alpha   90.00
_cell.angle_beta   90.00
_cell.angle_gamma   90.00
#
_symmetry.space_group_name_H-M   'P 1'
#
loop_
_entity.id
_entity.type
_entity.pdbx_description
1 polymer ?
#
loop_
_entity_poly.entity_id
_entity_poly.type
_entity_poly.pdbx_seq_one_letter_code
_entity_poly.pdbx_strand_id
1 'polypeptide(L)' 'MSTDVSDLNGRPVIIGGGAAGLMTALQLAPEPVVLLSKSPLGAEASSMWAQGGLAAPVGADDTPALHLADTLAAGA' A
#
# COMPACT_ATOMS: atom_id res chain seq x y z
N MET A 1 -2.02 25.13 -9.96
CA MET A 1 -1.68 23.81 -10.54
C MET A 1 -2.58 23.68 -11.77
N SER A 2 -1.99 23.42 -12.94
CA SER A 2 -2.77 23.21 -14.17
C SER A 2 -3.76 22.07 -13.94
N THR A 3 -5.02 22.26 -14.33
CA THR A 3 -6.03 21.19 -14.35
C THR A 3 -6.00 20.42 -15.67
N ASP A 4 -5.04 20.73 -16.54
CA ASP A 4 -4.85 20.01 -17.79
C ASP A 4 -4.24 18.63 -17.49
N VAL A 5 -5.02 17.59 -17.76
CA VAL A 5 -4.62 16.20 -17.52
C VAL A 5 -3.48 15.78 -18.47
N SER A 6 -3.28 16.49 -19.58
CA SER A 6 -2.18 16.21 -20.51
C SER A 6 -0.80 16.42 -19.88
N ASP A 7 -0.68 17.26 -18.85
CA ASP A 7 0.55 17.46 -18.06
C ASP A 7 0.93 16.20 -17.25
N LEU A 8 0.04 15.21 -17.17
CA LEU A 8 0.24 13.93 -16.47
C LEU A 8 0.65 12.79 -17.42
N ASN A 9 0.82 13.05 -18.71
CA ASN A 9 1.18 12.04 -19.70
C ASN A 9 2.45 11.26 -19.32
N GLY A 10 2.41 9.94 -19.51
CA GLY A 10 3.53 9.04 -19.24
C GLY A 10 3.73 8.67 -17.76
N ARG A 11 2.97 9.26 -16.84
CA ARG A 11 3.09 8.96 -15.40
C ARG A 11 2.39 7.65 -15.03
N PRO A 12 2.95 6.85 -14.11
CA PRO A 12 2.24 5.72 -13.52
C PRO A 12 0.95 6.18 -12.82
N VAL A 13 -0.13 5.44 -13.03
CA VAL A 13 -1.42 5.68 -12.36
C VAL A 13 -1.64 4.61 -11.30
N ILE A 14 -1.84 5.05 -10.06
CA ILE A 14 -2.15 4.19 -8.91
C ILE A 14 -3.59 4.44 -8.52
N ILE A 15 -4.43 3.40 -8.59
CA ILE A 15 -5.85 3.47 -8.25
C ILE A 15 -6.04 2.90 -6.83
N GLY A 16 -6.26 3.80 -5.87
CA GLY A 16 -6.54 3.47 -4.47
C GLY A 16 -5.61 4.18 -3.50
N GLY A 17 -6.18 5.05 -2.64
CA GLY A 17 -5.45 5.80 -1.60
C GLY A 17 -5.27 5.06 -0.27
N GLY A 18 -5.28 3.72 -0.28
CA GLY A 18 -5.01 2.89 0.91
C GLY A 18 -3.52 2.64 1.13
N ALA A 19 -3.17 1.86 2.16
CA ALA A 19 -1.78 1.58 2.51
C ALA A 19 -0.95 1.03 1.33
N ALA A 20 -1.53 0.12 0.54
CA ALA A 20 -0.85 -0.43 -0.64
C ALA A 20 -0.55 0.65 -1.70
N GLY A 21 -1.52 1.48 -2.06
CA GLY A 21 -1.31 2.51 -3.10
C GLY A 21 -0.36 3.62 -2.66
N LEU A 22 -0.44 4.03 -1.38
CA LEU A 22 0.49 5.00 -0.81
C LEU A 22 1.92 4.45 -0.74
N MET A 23 2.10 3.18 -0.34
CA MET A 23 3.42 2.54 -0.35
C MET A 23 3.97 2.39 -1.76
N THR A 24 3.14 2.03 -2.74
CA THR A 24 3.57 1.98 -4.15
C THR A 24 4.04 3.35 -4.65
N ALA A 25 3.30 4.42 -4.33
CA ALA A 25 3.68 5.79 -4.68
C ALA A 25 5.02 6.18 -4.04
N LEU A 26 5.22 5.82 -2.76
CA LEU A 26 6.46 6.08 -2.05
C LEU A 26 7.65 5.30 -2.63
N GLN A 27 7.46 4.02 -2.97
CA GLN A 27 8.53 3.18 -3.51
C GLN A 27 8.92 3.54 -4.95
N LEU A 28 8.05 4.24 -5.69
CA LEU A 28 8.39 4.76 -7.00
C LEU A 28 9.21 6.05 -6.94
N ALA A 29 9.32 6.71 -5.79
CA ALA A 29 10.11 7.94 -5.67
C ALA A 29 11.56 7.73 -6.18
N PRO A 30 12.08 8.66 -7.01
CA PRO A 30 11.56 10.00 -7.30
C PRO A 30 10.58 10.09 -8.49
N GLU A 31 10.14 8.98 -9.09
CA GLU A 31 9.22 8.97 -10.24
C GLU A 31 7.86 9.62 -9.87
N PRO A 32 7.43 10.68 -10.57
CA PRO A 32 6.13 11.30 -10.33
C PRO A 32 4.97 10.38 -10.71
N VAL A 33 4.03 10.17 -9.80
CA VAL A 33 2.85 9.33 -10.02
C VAL A 33 1.54 10.13 -9.97
N VAL A 34 0.48 9.56 -10.56
CA VAL A 34 -0.90 10.00 -10.36
C VAL A 34 -1.58 9.04 -9.38
N LEU A 35 -1.90 9.51 -8.17
CA LEU A 35 -2.63 8.74 -7.17
C LEU A 35 -4.12 9.11 -7.22
N LEU A 36 -4.97 8.15 -7.54
CA LEU A 36 -6.42 8.31 -7.54
C LEU A 36 -7.01 7.71 -6.27
N SER A 37 -7.89 8.45 -5.61
CA SER A 37 -8.63 8.00 -4.44
C SER A 37 -10.09 8.43 -4.53
N LYS A 38 -11.02 7.53 -4.17
CA LYS A 38 -12.46 7.82 -4.13
C LYS A 38 -12.82 8.86 -3.08
N SER A 39 -12.02 8.93 -2.01
CA SER A 39 -12.20 9.80 -0.85
C SER A 39 -10.93 10.60 -0.58
N PRO A 40 -10.98 11.61 0.30
CA PRO A 40 -9.78 12.17 0.90
C PRO A 40 -8.88 11.05 1.46
N LEU A 41 -7.56 11.24 1.32
CA LEU A 41 -6.57 10.32 1.90
C LEU A 41 -6.77 10.25 3.41
N GLY A 42 -6.74 9.04 3.97
CA GLY A 42 -6.92 8.81 5.40
C GLY A 42 -8.38 8.81 5.90
N ALA A 43 -9.39 8.94 5.04
CA ALA A 43 -10.79 9.01 5.47
C ALA A 43 -11.61 7.70 5.25
N GLU A 44 -11.45 6.99 4.13
CA GLU A 44 -12.34 5.86 3.78
C GLU A 44 -11.63 4.59 3.29
N ALA A 45 -10.30 4.55 3.23
CA ALA A 45 -9.59 3.31 2.90
C ALA A 45 -9.68 2.32 4.07
N SER A 46 -9.95 1.03 3.80
CA SER A 46 -10.00 -0.02 4.83
C SER A 46 -8.76 -0.07 5.72
N SER A 47 -7.61 0.36 5.19
CA SER A 47 -6.35 0.50 5.95
C SER A 47 -6.49 1.37 7.20
N MET A 48 -7.34 2.40 7.18
CA MET A 48 -7.57 3.29 8.34
C MET A 48 -8.41 2.65 9.45
N TRP A 49 -9.13 1.59 9.14
CA TRP A 49 -10.00 0.88 10.09
C TRP A 49 -9.40 -0.44 10.57
N ALA A 50 -8.17 -0.78 10.15
CA ALA A 50 -7.49 -1.99 10.61
C ALA A 50 -7.18 -1.91 12.12
N GLN A 51 -7.54 -2.95 12.87
CA GLN A 51 -7.41 -2.97 14.34
C GLN A 51 -6.36 -3.95 14.85
N GLY A 52 -6.22 -5.12 14.20
CA GLY A 52 -5.41 -6.23 14.73
C GLY A 52 -3.89 -6.00 14.70
N GLY A 53 -3.41 -5.23 13.72
CA GLY A 53 -1.98 -4.96 13.51
C GLY A 53 -1.40 -5.65 12.27
N LEU A 54 -0.07 -5.53 12.11
CA LEU A 54 0.70 -6.18 11.04
C LEU A 54 1.52 -7.31 11.66
N ALA A 55 1.30 -8.53 11.19
CA ALA A 55 2.12 -9.67 11.60
C ALA A 55 3.49 -9.58 10.90
N ALA A 56 4.58 -9.73 11.65
CA ALA A 56 5.94 -9.75 11.12
C ALA A 56 6.87 -10.53 12.06
N PRO A 57 7.84 -11.31 11.54
CA PRO A 57 8.75 -12.10 12.35
C PRO A 57 9.88 -11.23 12.91
N VAL A 58 9.62 -10.56 14.04
CA VAL A 58 10.56 -9.62 14.69
C VAL A 58 11.10 -10.11 16.04
N GLY A 59 10.53 -11.20 16.58
CA GLY A 59 10.96 -11.82 17.84
C GLY A 59 12.30 -12.53 17.71
N ALA A 60 13.02 -12.67 18.82
CA ALA A 60 14.30 -13.39 18.85
C ALA A 60 14.13 -14.91 18.59
N ASP A 61 12.93 -15.42 18.79
CA ASP A 61 12.48 -16.79 18.58
C ASP A 61 11.66 -16.97 17.29
N ASP A 62 11.53 -15.94 16.45
CA ASP A 62 10.76 -15.96 15.22
C ASP A 62 11.65 -15.89 13.96
N THR A 63 11.15 -16.42 12.84
CA THR A 63 11.84 -16.37 11.54
C THR A 63 10.86 -16.23 10.37
N PRO A 64 11.28 -15.68 9.21
CA PRO A 64 10.46 -15.67 8.00
C PRO A 64 9.98 -17.05 7.55
N ALA A 65 10.75 -18.10 7.81
CA ALA A 65 10.37 -19.47 7.46
C ALA A 65 9.21 -20.00 8.30
N LEU A 66 9.20 -19.70 9.61
CA LEU A 66 8.09 -20.03 10.50
C LEU A 66 6.81 -19.27 10.09
N HIS A 67 6.93 -17.96 9.88
CA HIS A 67 5.82 -17.12 9.42
C HIS A 67 5.22 -17.59 8.08
N LEU A 68 6.08 -18.01 7.14
CA LEU A 68 5.64 -18.59 5.86
C LEU A 68 4.87 -19.90 6.08
N ALA A 69 5.38 -20.79 6.94
CA ALA A 69 4.72 -22.06 7.22
C ALA A 69 3.31 -21.84 7.80
N ASP A 70 3.16 -20.89 8.73
CA ASP A 70 1.86 -20.52 9.31
C ASP A 70 0.92 -19.93 8.27
N THR A 71 1.42 -19.05 7.39
CA THR A 71 0.62 -18.44 6.30
C THR A 71 0.10 -19.51 5.35
N LEU A 72 0.95 -20.47 4.95
CA LEU A 72 0.56 -21.59 4.09
C LEU A 72 -0.43 -22.53 4.77
N ALA A 73 -0.21 -22.86 6.05
CA ALA A 73 -1.10 -23.74 6.81
C ALA A 73 -2.50 -23.13 7.03
N ALA A 74 -2.59 -21.81 7.24
CA ALA A 74 -3.86 -21.11 7.42
C ALA A 74 -4.62 -20.86 6.10
N GLY A 75 -3.90 -20.78 4.98
CA GLY A 75 -4.46 -20.43 3.66
C GLY A 75 -4.68 -21.58 2.67
N ALA A 76 -4.25 -22.79 3.00
CA ALA A 76 -4.46 -24.01 2.19
C ALA A 76 -5.89 -24.55 2.25
#